data_AF-A0A5B6ZCG7-F1
#
_entry.id   AF-A0A5B6ZCG7-F1
#
_cell.length_a   1.000
_cell.length_b   1.000
_cell.length_c   1.000
_cell.angle_alpha   90.00
_cell.angle_beta   90.00
_cell.angle_gamma   90.00
#
_symmetry.space_group_name_H-M   'P 1'
#
loop_
_entity.id
_entity.type
_entity.pdbx_description
1 polymer ?
#
loop_
_entity_poly.entity_id
_entity_poly.type
_entity_poly.pdbx_seq_one_letter_code
_entity_poly.pdbx_strand_id
1 'polypeptide(L)'
;LKTRHFQNSKTRLAIPDLSFSLNYHFCFASKPYSYLPPKSENHLLPRKPLFVLIPVSLSDRVGMSTGELLSIEPQELQFPFELKKQISCSLQITNKIDNYVAFKVKTTNPKKYCVRPNTGIVLPHSTCDVIVTMQAQKEAPPDMQCKDKFLLQSVVSSPGATTKDITPEMFNKESGNHVEECKLRVSYVPPPQPPSPVREGSEEGSSPRASVSDNGTVNSAEFTAVSRAYVDPQDNSSEARALISKLTEEKNSAIQQINKLQKELEFLRHEGNRSRGGIPLIYVVLVGLLGILLGYLMKKT
;
A
#
# COMPACT_ATOMS: atom_id res chain seq x y z
N LEU A 1 59.49 -28.37 46.19
CA LEU A 1 59.88 -28.22 44.77
C LEU A 1 59.01 -27.11 44.19
N LYS A 2 59.40 -25.82 44.14
CA LYS A 2 60.34 -25.16 43.20
C LYS A 2 60.02 -25.59 41.76
N THR A 3 59.41 -24.76 40.91
CA THR A 3 60.12 -23.68 40.21
C THR A 3 59.24 -22.48 39.83
N ARG A 4 59.71 -21.28 40.17
CA ARG A 4 59.42 -20.00 39.49
C ARG A 4 60.34 -19.91 38.27
N HIS A 5 59.89 -19.30 37.17
CA HIS A 5 60.77 -18.62 36.22
C HIS A 5 60.28 -17.19 35.99
N PHE A 6 61.25 -16.29 36.04
CA PHE A 6 61.11 -14.85 36.04
C PHE A 6 61.41 -14.34 34.63
N GLN A 7 60.56 -13.44 34.15
CA GLN A 7 60.88 -12.16 33.49
C GLN A 7 61.46 -12.16 32.06
N ASN A 8 60.75 -11.47 31.16
CA ASN A 8 61.38 -10.45 30.32
C ASN A 8 60.40 -9.33 29.98
N SER A 9 60.77 -8.14 30.41
CA SER A 9 60.14 -6.85 30.15
C SER A 9 60.45 -6.36 28.72
N LYS A 10 59.43 -5.93 27.99
CA LYS A 10 59.59 -4.91 26.94
C LYS A 10 58.33 -4.04 26.85
N THR A 11 58.44 -2.88 27.48
CA THR A 11 57.55 -1.73 27.30
C THR A 11 57.91 -1.03 25.99
N ARG A 12 56.92 -0.82 25.10
CA ARG A 12 56.92 0.32 24.17
C ARG A 12 55.47 0.78 23.93
N LEU A 13 55.30 2.09 24.00
CA LEU A 13 54.06 2.88 23.99
C LEU A 13 53.29 2.88 22.65
N ALA A 14 51.96 3.05 22.79
CA ALA A 14 50.98 3.82 21.98
C ALA A 14 50.76 3.39 20.49
N ILE A 15 49.56 3.30 19.91
CA ILE A 15 48.35 4.18 19.85
C ILE A 15 47.12 3.28 19.49
N PRO A 16 45.86 3.62 19.84
CA PRO A 16 44.70 2.73 19.65
C PRO A 16 44.07 2.89 18.26
N ASP A 17 43.73 1.77 17.60
CA ASP A 17 42.89 1.77 16.41
C ASP A 17 41.60 0.98 16.64
N LEU A 18 40.50 1.61 16.25
CA LEU A 18 39.13 1.14 16.31
C LEU A 18 38.95 -0.18 15.56
N SER A 19 38.59 -1.26 16.26
CA SER A 19 37.96 -2.42 15.63
C SER A 19 36.44 -2.29 15.70
N PHE A 20 35.84 -1.71 14.66
CA PHE A 20 34.43 -1.96 14.35
C PHE A 20 34.33 -3.40 13.83
N SER A 21 33.78 -4.30 14.67
CA SER A 21 33.47 -5.66 14.26
C SER A 21 32.17 -5.65 13.45
N LEU A 22 32.28 -5.67 12.12
CA LEU A 22 31.18 -6.04 11.23
C LEU A 22 31.13 -7.56 11.15
N ASN A 23 30.27 -8.18 11.96
CA ASN A 23 29.91 -9.59 11.82
C ASN A 23 29.08 -9.78 10.54
N TYR A 24 29.75 -10.11 9.43
CA TYR A 24 29.08 -10.72 8.28
C TYR A 24 29.01 -12.23 8.48
N HIS A 25 27.83 -12.70 8.89
CA HIS A 25 27.52 -14.13 8.92
C HIS A 25 27.22 -14.59 7.48
N PHE A 26 28.19 -15.20 6.81
CA PHE A 26 27.96 -15.89 5.53
C PHE A 26 27.37 -17.28 5.81
N CYS A 27 26.09 -17.47 5.52
CA CYS A 27 25.49 -18.81 5.45
C CYS A 27 25.84 -19.45 4.10
N PHE A 28 26.77 -20.40 4.10
CA PHE A 28 26.97 -21.34 2.99
C PHE A 28 26.05 -22.55 3.18
N ALA A 29 25.01 -22.67 2.36
CA ALA A 29 24.22 -23.90 2.26
C ALA A 29 24.82 -24.80 1.17
N SER A 30 25.54 -25.83 1.57
CA SER A 30 26.03 -26.89 0.68
C SER A 30 24.98 -28.00 0.57
N LYS A 31 24.42 -28.24 -0.61
CA LYS A 31 23.72 -29.51 -0.92
C LYS A 31 24.76 -30.55 -1.39
N PRO A 32 24.68 -31.81 -0.96
CA PRO A 32 25.59 -32.85 -1.45
C PRO A 32 25.16 -33.28 -2.86
N TYR A 33 26.06 -33.13 -3.84
CA TYR A 33 25.96 -33.80 -5.14
C TYR A 33 26.82 -35.07 -5.10
N SER A 34 26.16 -36.21 -5.34
CA SER A 34 26.76 -37.52 -5.53
C SER A 34 27.61 -37.57 -6.80
N TYR A 35 28.86 -38.00 -6.67
CA TYR A 35 29.82 -38.24 -7.76
C TYR A 35 29.57 -39.60 -8.44
N LEU A 36 29.57 -39.61 -9.78
CA LEU A 36 29.81 -40.78 -10.64
C LEU A 36 30.95 -40.43 -11.61
N PRO A 37 31.94 -41.32 -11.85
CA PRO A 37 33.14 -41.01 -12.64
C PRO A 37 32.94 -41.23 -14.17
N PRO A 38 33.88 -40.75 -15.02
CA PRO A 38 33.61 -40.35 -16.41
C PRO A 38 34.03 -41.39 -17.47
N LYS A 39 33.53 -41.21 -18.71
CA LYS A 39 34.16 -41.76 -19.93
C LYS A 39 34.22 -40.72 -21.07
N SER A 40 35.44 -40.60 -21.59
CA SER A 40 35.92 -40.12 -22.90
C SER A 40 35.62 -38.70 -23.39
N GLU A 41 36.74 -37.96 -23.54
CA GLU A 41 37.10 -36.92 -24.52
C GLU A 41 36.02 -36.41 -25.50
N ASN A 42 35.82 -35.09 -25.52
CA ASN A 42 36.27 -34.26 -26.64
C ASN A 42 36.28 -32.77 -26.27
N HIS A 43 37.33 -32.10 -26.71
CA HIS A 43 37.58 -30.67 -26.61
C HIS A 43 36.39 -29.82 -27.07
N LEU A 44 35.91 -28.89 -26.23
CA LEU A 44 35.56 -27.51 -26.61
C LEU A 44 35.44 -26.66 -25.33
N LEU A 45 36.20 -25.56 -25.27
CA LEU A 45 36.31 -24.65 -24.12
C LEU A 45 34.93 -24.11 -23.64
N PRO A 46 34.55 -24.22 -22.36
CA PRO A 46 33.38 -23.52 -21.86
C PRO A 46 33.73 -22.05 -21.59
N ARG A 47 32.94 -21.15 -22.17
CA ARG A 47 32.97 -19.71 -21.91
C ARG A 47 32.83 -19.45 -20.41
N LYS A 48 33.75 -18.66 -19.84
CA LYS A 48 33.66 -18.14 -18.47
C LYS A 48 32.33 -17.37 -18.32
N PRO A 49 31.53 -17.58 -17.28
CA PRO A 49 30.42 -16.69 -16.99
C PRO A 49 31.01 -15.35 -16.52
N LEU A 50 30.77 -14.30 -17.30
CA LEU A 50 31.00 -12.94 -16.88
C LEU A 50 29.93 -12.62 -15.83
N PHE A 51 30.29 -12.69 -14.55
CA PHE A 51 29.45 -12.18 -13.48
C PHE A 51 29.37 -10.66 -13.62
N VAL A 52 28.34 -10.19 -14.32
CA VAL A 52 27.95 -8.78 -14.26
C VAL A 52 27.39 -8.56 -12.86
N LEU A 53 28.19 -7.94 -11.99
CA LEU A 53 27.67 -7.33 -10.78
C LEU A 53 26.79 -6.17 -11.22
N ILE A 54 25.48 -6.42 -11.31
CA ILE A 54 24.50 -5.34 -11.41
C ILE A 54 24.56 -4.65 -10.04
N PRO A 55 24.99 -3.37 -9.95
CA PRO A 55 24.80 -2.63 -8.71
C PRO A 55 23.28 -2.57 -8.49
N VAL A 56 22.82 -3.14 -7.37
CA VAL A 56 21.44 -2.95 -6.91
C VAL A 56 21.29 -1.45 -6.75
N SER A 57 20.62 -0.85 -7.72
CA SER A 57 20.38 0.58 -7.78
C SER A 57 19.66 0.98 -6.51
N LEU A 58 20.23 1.95 -5.81
CA LEU A 58 19.63 2.64 -4.68
C LEU A 58 18.35 3.32 -5.18
N SER A 59 17.26 2.56 -5.21
CA SER A 59 15.94 3.08 -5.57
C SER A 59 15.53 4.17 -4.58
N ASP A 60 15.10 5.29 -5.15
CA ASP A 60 14.58 6.48 -4.49
C ASP A 60 13.74 6.14 -3.24
N ARG A 61 14.25 6.47 -2.04
CA ARG A 61 13.49 6.38 -0.79
C ARG A 61 12.47 7.51 -0.69
N VAL A 62 11.35 7.37 -1.38
CA VAL A 62 10.06 7.74 -0.79
C VAL A 62 9.87 6.75 0.37
N GLY A 63 9.74 7.25 1.60
CA GLY A 63 9.74 6.44 2.81
C GLY A 63 8.67 5.35 2.81
N MET A 64 9.06 4.14 2.39
CA MET A 64 8.35 2.91 2.66
C MET A 64 8.85 2.41 4.02
N SER A 65 7.94 2.34 4.99
CA SER A 65 8.17 1.64 6.24
C SER A 65 8.62 0.22 5.92
N THR A 66 9.76 -0.19 6.45
CA THR A 66 10.23 -1.57 6.44
C THR A 66 9.21 -2.38 7.23
N GLY A 67 8.15 -2.88 6.59
CA GLY A 67 7.04 -3.65 7.17
C GLY A 67 7.48 -5.01 7.70
N GLU A 68 8.48 -4.97 8.58
CA GLU A 68 9.24 -6.08 9.13
C GLU A 68 8.53 -6.66 10.34
N LEU A 69 7.87 -5.83 11.17
CA LEU A 69 7.07 -6.31 12.30
C LEU A 69 5.64 -6.64 11.87
N LEU A 70 4.94 -5.65 11.29
CA LEU A 70 3.51 -5.74 10.97
C LEU A 70 3.24 -5.53 9.47
N SER A 71 2.41 -6.39 8.89
CA SER A 71 1.72 -6.13 7.63
C SER A 71 0.47 -5.33 7.90
N ILE A 72 0.23 -4.27 7.12
CA ILE A 72 -0.94 -3.40 7.29
C ILE A 72 -1.67 -3.28 5.96
N GLU A 73 -2.95 -3.62 5.94
CA GLU A 73 -3.78 -3.56 4.74
C GLU A 73 -5.19 -3.06 5.07
N PRO A 74 -5.71 -2.03 4.36
CA PRO A 74 -5.06 -1.26 3.30
C PRO A 74 -4.13 -0.15 3.84
N GLN A 75 -3.17 0.30 3.03
CA GLN A 75 -2.33 1.48 3.35
C GLN A 75 -3.03 2.82 3.09
N GLU A 76 -4.16 2.78 2.38
CA GLU A 76 -5.01 3.93 2.10
C GLU A 76 -6.43 3.63 2.59
N LEU A 77 -6.87 4.39 3.58
CA LEU A 77 -8.20 4.26 4.18
C LEU A 77 -9.19 5.06 3.35
N GLN A 78 -10.06 4.35 2.65
CA GLN A 78 -11.12 4.94 1.84
C GLN A 78 -12.38 5.11 2.67
N PHE A 79 -12.93 6.33 2.65
CA PHE A 79 -14.19 6.65 3.30
C PHE A 79 -15.22 7.04 2.24
N PRO A 80 -16.30 6.26 2.04
CA PRO A 80 -17.42 6.68 1.21
C PRO A 80 -18.07 7.91 1.84
N PHE A 81 -17.77 9.10 1.34
CA PHE A 81 -18.11 10.34 2.02
C PHE A 81 -19.60 10.65 1.90
N GLU A 82 -20.26 10.74 3.06
CA GLU A 82 -21.66 11.09 3.19
C GLU A 82 -21.84 12.11 4.31
N LEU A 83 -22.57 13.19 4.03
CA LEU A 83 -22.87 14.20 5.04
C LEU A 83 -23.81 13.64 6.11
N LYS A 84 -23.64 14.14 7.33
CA LYS A 84 -24.46 13.81 8.52
C LYS A 84 -24.47 12.31 8.89
N LYS A 85 -23.57 11.50 8.34
CA LYS A 85 -23.42 10.07 8.66
C LYS A 85 -22.04 9.75 9.21
N GLN A 86 -22.00 8.80 10.14
CA GLN A 86 -20.74 8.17 10.52
C GLN A 86 -20.35 7.14 9.45
N ILE A 87 -19.08 7.10 9.11
CA ILE A 87 -18.56 6.23 8.06
C ILE A 87 -17.36 5.48 8.63
N SER A 88 -17.36 4.15 8.53
CA SER A 88 -16.32 3.30 9.08
C SER A 88 -15.60 2.53 7.98
N CYS A 89 -14.32 2.30 8.18
CA CYS A 89 -13.53 1.33 7.41
C CYS A 89 -12.73 0.45 8.38
N SER A 90 -12.35 -0.73 7.90
CA SER A 90 -11.47 -1.65 8.62
C SER A 90 -10.07 -1.61 8.03
N LEU A 91 -9.06 -1.69 8.89
CA LEU A 91 -7.70 -1.99 8.51
C LEU A 91 -7.25 -3.24 9.26
N GLN A 92 -6.57 -4.14 8.56
CA GLN A 92 -6.01 -5.36 9.11
C GLN A 92 -4.54 -5.16 9.44
N ILE A 93 -4.17 -5.56 10.65
CA ILE A 93 -2.80 -5.55 11.14
C ILE A 93 -2.40 -7.01 11.38
N THR A 94 -1.46 -7.52 10.59
CA THR A 94 -0.96 -8.90 10.69
C THR A 94 0.46 -8.91 11.21
N ASN A 95 0.70 -9.60 12.30
CA ASN A 95 2.04 -9.80 12.84
C ASN A 95 2.78 -10.88 12.05
N LYS A 96 3.97 -10.56 11.53
CA LYS A 96 4.79 -11.46 10.71
C LYS A 96 5.86 -12.22 11.49
N ILE A 97 6.07 -11.86 12.76
CA ILE A 97 7.17 -12.36 13.56
C ILE A 97 6.69 -13.27 14.70
N ASP A 98 7.63 -14.01 15.29
CA ASP A 98 7.39 -14.94 16.40
C ASP A 98 7.20 -14.25 17.77
N ASN A 99 7.34 -12.93 17.85
CA ASN A 99 7.19 -12.15 19.08
C ASN A 99 5.86 -11.42 19.15
N TYR A 100 5.48 -11.02 20.36
CA TYR A 100 4.34 -10.15 20.60
C TYR A 100 4.68 -8.75 20.08
N VAL A 101 3.74 -8.08 19.43
CA VAL A 101 3.96 -6.72 18.92
C VAL A 101 2.90 -5.79 19.48
N ALA A 102 3.33 -4.76 20.20
CA ALA A 102 2.46 -3.68 20.63
C ALA A 102 2.29 -2.67 19.49
N PHE A 103 1.08 -2.15 19.31
CA PHE A 103 0.80 -1.09 18.34
C PHE A 103 0.04 0.07 18.97
N LYS A 104 0.20 1.24 18.36
CA LYS A 104 -0.52 2.47 18.70
C LYS A 104 -0.86 3.24 17.44
N VAL A 105 -2.13 3.64 17.32
CA VAL A 105 -2.64 4.43 16.20
C VAL A 105 -2.79 5.89 16.62
N LYS A 106 -2.17 6.79 15.87
CA LYS A 106 -2.28 8.25 16.00
C LYS A 106 -2.90 8.82 14.73
N THR A 107 -3.51 10.00 14.83
CA THR A 107 -4.13 10.71 13.69
C THR A 107 -3.83 12.20 13.78
N THR A 108 -3.78 12.87 12.63
CA THR A 108 -3.66 14.34 12.56
C THR A 108 -4.95 15.05 12.97
N ASN A 109 -6.10 14.36 13.05
CA ASN A 109 -7.39 14.97 13.38
C ASN A 109 -8.21 14.11 14.38
N PRO A 110 -7.83 14.07 15.66
CA PRO A 110 -8.43 13.17 16.65
C PRO A 110 -9.90 13.46 17.00
N LYS A 111 -10.38 14.69 16.72
CA LYS A 111 -11.80 15.02 16.94
C LYS A 111 -12.70 14.43 15.86
N LYS A 112 -12.16 14.21 14.66
CA LYS A 112 -12.90 13.73 13.50
C LYS A 112 -12.97 12.20 13.41
N TYR A 113 -12.04 11.49 14.02
CA TYR A 113 -11.96 10.04 13.91
C TYR A 113 -11.99 9.36 15.27
N CYS A 114 -12.74 8.26 15.35
CA CYS A 114 -12.68 7.30 16.43
C CYS A 114 -11.99 6.04 15.92
N VAL A 115 -10.96 5.56 16.62
CA VAL A 115 -10.20 4.36 16.26
C VAL A 115 -10.40 3.30 17.34
N ARG A 116 -10.76 2.08 16.94
CA ARG A 116 -10.97 0.96 17.88
C ARG A 116 -10.40 -0.35 17.34
N PRO A 117 -9.51 -1.02 18.08
CA PRO A 117 -8.71 -0.49 19.19
C PRO A 117 -7.69 0.58 18.72
N ASN A 118 -7.40 1.59 19.55
CA ASN A 118 -6.37 2.60 19.24
C ASN A 118 -4.95 2.18 19.69
N THR A 119 -4.87 1.23 20.61
CA THR A 119 -3.66 0.65 21.19
C THR A 119 -3.94 -0.81 21.48
N GLY A 120 -3.00 -1.69 21.20
CA GLY A 120 -3.21 -3.12 21.42
C GLY A 120 -1.94 -3.94 21.29
N ILE A 121 -2.08 -5.24 21.53
CA ILE A 121 -1.06 -6.25 21.29
C ILE A 121 -1.55 -7.17 20.16
N VAL A 122 -0.70 -7.43 19.18
CA VAL A 122 -0.92 -8.47 18.17
C VAL A 122 -0.03 -9.66 18.51
N LEU A 123 -0.66 -10.82 18.67
CA LEU A 123 0.03 -12.08 18.96
C LEU A 123 0.91 -12.50 17.77
N PRO A 124 1.92 -13.35 17.99
CA PRO A 124 2.72 -13.92 16.91
C PRO A 124 1.84 -14.52 15.81
N HIS A 125 2.18 -14.26 14.54
CA HIS A 125 1.48 -14.78 13.35
C HIS A 125 -0.04 -14.56 13.30
N SER A 126 -0.55 -13.60 14.08
CA SER A 126 -1.97 -13.33 14.22
C SER A 126 -2.36 -12.01 13.54
N THR A 127 -3.65 -11.87 13.25
CA THR A 127 -4.22 -10.65 12.66
C THR A 127 -5.17 -9.98 13.65
N CYS A 128 -5.17 -8.64 13.63
CA CYS A 128 -6.04 -7.79 14.40
C CYS A 128 -6.74 -6.79 13.47
N ASP A 129 -8.06 -6.69 13.57
CA ASP A 129 -8.84 -5.69 12.84
C ASP A 129 -8.95 -4.41 13.68
N VAL A 130 -8.59 -3.28 13.07
CA VAL A 130 -8.78 -1.95 13.64
C VAL A 130 -9.82 -1.21 12.80
N ILE A 131 -10.90 -0.82 13.47
CA ILE A 131 -11.99 -0.06 12.87
C ILE A 131 -11.73 1.43 13.06
N VAL A 132 -11.69 2.16 11.96
CA VAL A 132 -11.59 3.62 11.95
C VAL A 132 -12.93 4.19 11.52
N THR A 133 -13.57 4.95 12.42
CA THR A 133 -14.87 5.58 12.19
C THR A 133 -14.71 7.09 12.11
N MET A 134 -15.01 7.66 10.94
CA MET A 134 -15.14 9.10 10.74
C MET A 134 -16.47 9.59 11.32
N GLN A 135 -16.40 10.64 12.13
CA GLN A 135 -17.57 11.32 12.69
C GLN A 135 -18.37 12.02 11.60
N ALA A 136 -19.68 12.15 11.82
CA ALA A 136 -20.59 12.81 10.90
C ALA A 136 -20.16 14.25 10.59
N GLN A 137 -19.88 14.53 9.31
CA GLN A 137 -19.51 15.86 8.84
C GLN A 137 -20.77 16.66 8.48
N LYS A 138 -20.81 17.95 8.87
CA LYS A 138 -21.94 18.84 8.53
C LYS A 138 -21.82 19.42 7.13
N GLU A 139 -20.58 19.68 6.69
CA GLU A 139 -20.25 20.32 5.43
C GLU A 139 -19.22 19.49 4.67
N ALA A 140 -19.28 19.58 3.34
CA ALA A 140 -18.32 18.91 2.48
C ALA A 140 -17.02 19.72 2.42
N PRO A 141 -15.85 19.08 2.55
CA PRO A 141 -14.59 19.78 2.35
C PRO A 141 -14.47 20.27 0.90
N PRO A 142 -13.84 21.44 0.66
CA PRO A 142 -13.55 21.93 -0.69
C PRO A 142 -12.80 20.85 -1.48
N ASP A 143 -13.24 20.64 -2.72
CA ASP A 143 -12.68 19.67 -3.67
C ASP A 143 -12.78 18.19 -3.25
N MET A 144 -13.56 17.84 -2.21
CA MET A 144 -13.66 16.47 -1.69
C MET A 144 -12.28 15.84 -1.40
N GLN A 145 -11.32 16.65 -0.95
CA GLN A 145 -9.99 16.18 -0.59
C GLN A 145 -9.85 15.97 0.92
N CYS A 146 -9.25 14.85 1.31
CA CYS A 146 -8.86 14.60 2.69
C CYS A 146 -7.35 14.77 2.84
N LYS A 147 -6.93 15.65 3.75
CA LYS A 147 -5.51 15.86 4.10
C LYS A 147 -5.09 15.09 5.36
N ASP A 148 -6.04 14.42 6.00
CA ASP A 148 -5.78 13.70 7.23
C ASP A 148 -4.88 12.48 6.99
N LYS A 149 -4.08 12.14 8.00
CA LYS A 149 -3.17 11.01 7.99
C LYS A 149 -3.29 10.24 9.29
N PHE A 150 -3.09 8.93 9.21
CA PHE A 150 -2.89 8.09 10.38
C PHE A 150 -1.44 7.65 10.45
N LEU A 151 -0.96 7.47 11.67
CA LEU A 151 0.36 6.95 11.97
C LEU A 151 0.19 5.77 12.91
N LEU A 152 0.52 4.58 12.42
CA LEU A 152 0.59 3.37 13.23
C LEU A 152 2.04 3.18 13.66
N GLN A 153 2.27 3.21 14.97
CA GLN A 153 3.56 2.88 15.57
C GLN A 153 3.50 1.45 16.09
N SER A 154 4.57 0.70 15.94
CA SER A 154 4.67 -0.66 16.47
C SER A 154 6.04 -0.92 17.09
N VAL A 155 6.05 -1.78 18.11
CA VAL A 155 7.25 -2.13 18.87
C VAL A 155 7.13 -3.57 19.36
N VAL A 156 8.23 -4.31 19.32
CA VAL A 156 8.29 -5.66 19.88
C VAL A 156 8.06 -5.59 21.39
N SER A 157 7.23 -6.49 21.91
CA SER A 157 6.85 -6.56 23.31
C SER A 157 7.23 -7.92 23.92
N SER A 158 7.21 -8.00 25.25
CA SER A 158 7.52 -9.22 25.98
C SER A 158 6.45 -10.30 25.76
N PRO A 159 6.82 -11.60 25.78
CA PRO A 159 5.86 -12.68 25.74
C PRO A 159 4.84 -12.57 26.89
N GLY A 160 3.56 -12.72 26.57
CA GLY A 160 2.48 -12.60 27.55
C GLY A 160 2.10 -11.16 27.92
N ALA A 161 2.67 -10.15 27.26
CA ALA A 161 2.26 -8.76 27.44
C ALA A 161 0.77 -8.57 27.13
N THR A 162 0.12 -7.75 27.95
CA THR A 162 -1.27 -7.35 27.83
C THR A 162 -1.38 -5.86 27.48
N THR A 163 -2.59 -5.40 27.16
CA THR A 163 -2.84 -3.98 26.87
C THR A 163 -2.53 -3.05 28.03
N LYS A 164 -2.48 -3.56 29.27
CA LYS A 164 -2.14 -2.79 30.47
C LYS A 164 -0.64 -2.54 30.63
N ASP A 165 0.18 -3.41 30.02
CA ASP A 165 1.64 -3.33 30.09
C ASP A 165 2.21 -2.35 29.04
N ILE A 166 1.35 -1.83 28.17
CA ILE A 166 1.74 -0.89 27.12
C ILE A 166 1.96 0.49 27.75
N THR A 167 3.23 0.91 27.83
CA THR A 167 3.60 2.24 28.33
C THR A 167 3.91 3.21 27.17
N PRO A 168 3.71 4.53 27.34
CA PRO A 168 4.02 5.50 26.29
C PRO A 168 5.52 5.54 25.93
N GLU A 169 6.41 5.21 26.87
CA GLU A 169 7.87 5.16 26.68
C GLU A 169 8.28 4.09 25.67
N MET A 170 7.53 2.98 25.56
CA MET A 170 7.80 1.92 24.57
C MET A 170 7.75 2.43 23.12
N PHE A 171 6.96 3.47 22.86
CA PHE A 171 6.82 4.09 21.54
C PHE A 171 7.70 5.32 21.35
N ASN A 172 8.59 5.61 22.31
CA ASN A 172 9.59 6.64 22.16
C ASN A 172 10.84 6.05 21.45
N LYS A 173 11.34 6.72 20.39
CA LYS A 173 12.58 6.35 19.70
C LYS A 173 13.83 6.78 20.48
N GLU A 174 13.73 7.85 21.28
CA GLU A 174 14.85 8.38 22.07
C GLU A 174 15.23 7.48 23.25
N SER A 175 14.34 6.57 23.67
CA SER A 175 14.62 5.59 24.73
C SER A 175 15.36 4.35 24.24
N GLY A 176 15.84 4.34 22.99
CA GLY A 176 16.57 3.21 22.41
C GLY A 176 15.68 2.06 21.91
N ASN A 177 14.37 2.24 21.91
CA ASN A 177 13.42 1.24 21.39
C ASN A 177 13.41 1.23 19.86
N HIS A 178 13.29 0.04 19.27
CA HIS A 178 13.08 -0.11 17.84
C HIS A 178 11.60 0.08 17.50
N VAL A 179 11.20 1.34 17.27
CA VAL A 179 9.82 1.72 16.93
C VAL A 179 9.66 1.82 15.42
N GLU A 180 8.87 0.92 14.85
CA GLU A 180 8.48 0.96 13.44
C GLU A 180 7.25 1.87 13.25
N GLU A 181 7.22 2.65 12.17
CA GLU A 181 6.15 3.62 11.90
C GLU A 181 5.59 3.45 10.49
N CYS A 182 4.30 3.20 10.39
CA CYS A 182 3.56 3.14 9.13
C CYS A 182 2.61 4.32 9.00
N LYS A 183 2.72 5.08 7.90
CA LYS A 183 1.84 6.22 7.59
C LYS A 183 0.73 5.78 6.65
N LEU A 184 -0.51 5.91 7.08
CA LEU A 184 -1.70 5.60 6.27
C LEU A 184 -2.31 6.90 5.73
N ARG A 185 -2.69 6.88 4.46
CA ARG A 185 -3.42 7.99 3.83
C ARG A 185 -4.92 7.83 4.03
N VAL A 186 -5.65 8.93 3.96
CA VAL A 186 -7.11 8.94 3.95
C VAL A 186 -7.57 9.52 2.62
N SER A 187 -8.52 8.86 1.96
CA SER A 187 -9.17 9.38 0.76
C SER A 187 -10.68 9.28 0.88
N TYR A 188 -11.38 10.25 0.28
CA TYR A 188 -12.82 10.20 0.14
C TYR A 188 -13.16 9.57 -1.19
N VAL A 189 -14.13 8.65 -1.16
CA VAL A 189 -14.68 8.02 -2.35
C VAL A 189 -16.19 8.27 -2.40
N PRO A 190 -16.82 8.23 -3.58
CA PRO A 190 -18.27 8.22 -3.67
C PRO A 190 -18.86 7.00 -2.95
N PRO A 191 -20.05 7.11 -2.34
CA PRO A 191 -20.76 5.96 -1.79
C PRO A 191 -21.05 4.89 -2.86
N PRO A 192 -21.04 3.59 -2.52
CA PRO A 192 -21.43 2.53 -3.44
C PRO A 192 -22.85 2.78 -3.96
N GLN A 193 -23.04 2.76 -5.29
CA GLN A 193 -24.37 2.87 -5.87
C GLN A 193 -25.16 1.58 -5.60
N PRO A 194 -26.44 1.66 -5.23
CA PRO A 194 -27.27 0.47 -5.11
C PRO A 194 -27.35 -0.26 -6.47
N PRO A 195 -27.42 -1.61 -6.48
CA PRO A 195 -27.58 -2.35 -7.72
C PRO A 195 -28.87 -1.88 -8.40
N SER A 196 -28.77 -1.44 -9.66
CA SER A 196 -29.92 -0.99 -10.43
C SER A 196 -30.97 -2.11 -10.48
N PRO A 197 -32.27 -1.82 -10.28
CA PRO A 197 -33.31 -2.85 -10.28
C PRO A 197 -33.25 -3.64 -11.59
N VAL A 198 -32.85 -4.91 -11.48
CA VAL A 198 -32.94 -5.85 -12.60
C VAL A 198 -34.42 -6.00 -12.86
N ARG A 199 -34.87 -5.65 -14.07
CA ARG A 199 -36.24 -5.92 -14.51
C ARG A 199 -36.41 -7.43 -14.44
N GLU A 200 -37.10 -7.93 -13.40
CA GLU A 200 -37.57 -9.30 -13.33
C GLU A 200 -38.38 -9.54 -14.61
N GLY A 201 -37.78 -10.25 -15.55
CA GLY A 201 -38.51 -10.79 -16.68
C GLY A 201 -39.50 -11.77 -16.08
N SER A 202 -40.79 -11.55 -16.31
CA SER A 202 -41.84 -12.54 -16.08
C SER A 202 -41.53 -13.79 -16.89
N GLU A 203 -40.74 -14.70 -16.33
CA GLU A 203 -40.76 -16.10 -16.72
C GLU A 203 -41.86 -16.78 -15.90
N GLU A 204 -43.10 -16.56 -16.36
CA GLU A 204 -44.24 -17.36 -15.97
C GLU A 204 -44.06 -18.76 -16.57
N GLY A 205 -43.28 -19.57 -15.86
CA GLY A 205 -43.08 -20.99 -16.14
C GLY A 205 -44.41 -21.73 -15.97
N SER A 206 -45.15 -21.87 -17.07
CA SER A 206 -46.27 -22.80 -17.15
C SER A 206 -45.74 -24.23 -17.08
N SER A 207 -46.01 -24.90 -15.96
CA SER A 207 -45.82 -26.35 -15.80
C SER A 207 -47.21 -27.01 -15.68
N PRO A 208 -47.51 -28.05 -16.49
CA PRO A 208 -48.83 -28.63 -16.58
C PRO A 208 -49.09 -29.66 -15.47
N ARG A 209 -50.21 -29.56 -14.77
CA ARG A 209 -50.70 -30.63 -13.89
C ARG A 209 -52.19 -30.93 -14.12
N ALA A 210 -52.40 -32.09 -14.75
CA ALA A 210 -53.45 -33.10 -14.59
C ALA A 210 -54.91 -32.69 -14.23
N SER A 211 -55.80 -32.98 -15.21
CA SER A 211 -57.11 -33.68 -15.13
C SER A 211 -58.09 -33.39 -13.99
N VAL A 212 -59.36 -33.08 -14.31
CA VAL A 212 -60.54 -33.99 -14.21
C VAL A 212 -61.73 -33.38 -14.98
N SER A 213 -62.48 -34.29 -15.60
CA SER A 213 -63.70 -34.22 -16.42
C SER A 213 -64.87 -33.36 -15.88
N ASP A 214 -65.60 -32.69 -16.78
CA ASP A 214 -67.06 -32.88 -16.92
C ASP A 214 -67.57 -32.49 -18.32
N ASN A 215 -68.60 -33.19 -18.80
CA ASN A 215 -69.07 -33.23 -20.19
C ASN A 215 -70.43 -32.50 -20.38
N GLY A 216 -70.57 -31.81 -21.52
CA GLY A 216 -71.84 -31.47 -22.17
C GLY A 216 -71.99 -29.97 -22.50
N THR A 217 -72.51 -29.48 -23.63
CA THR A 217 -73.00 -30.03 -24.90
C THR A 217 -73.26 -28.80 -25.81
N VAL A 218 -72.63 -28.75 -26.99
CA VAL A 218 -73.20 -28.36 -28.31
C VAL A 218 -73.62 -26.89 -28.58
N ASN A 219 -72.75 -26.13 -29.29
CA ASN A 219 -72.92 -25.58 -30.66
C ASN A 219 -72.61 -24.09 -30.96
N SER A 220 -71.76 -23.94 -31.99
CA SER A 220 -71.90 -23.07 -33.20
C SER A 220 -71.15 -21.73 -33.31
N ALA A 221 -70.16 -21.76 -34.24
CA ALA A 221 -69.69 -20.68 -35.14
C ALA A 221 -68.97 -19.47 -34.47
N GLU A 222 -67.97 -18.78 -35.05
CA GLU A 222 -67.42 -18.73 -36.39
C GLU A 222 -66.05 -18.01 -36.32
N PHE A 223 -65.26 -18.19 -37.38
CA PHE A 223 -63.92 -17.66 -37.58
C PHE A 223 -64.03 -16.40 -38.47
N THR A 224 -63.64 -15.21 -38.01
CA THR A 224 -63.27 -14.04 -38.86
C THR A 224 -62.78 -12.91 -37.96
N ALA A 225 -61.47 -12.66 -37.86
CA ALA A 225 -60.74 -11.70 -38.70
C ALA A 225 -61.43 -10.32 -38.80
N VAL A 226 -60.88 -9.31 -38.11
CA VAL A 226 -60.31 -8.06 -38.68
C VAL A 226 -60.04 -7.05 -37.56
N SER A 227 -58.81 -6.53 -37.59
CA SER A 227 -58.25 -5.49 -36.74
C SER A 227 -58.93 -4.12 -36.86
N ARG A 228 -58.86 -3.31 -35.78
CA ARG A 228 -58.07 -2.05 -35.72
C ARG A 228 -58.51 -1.16 -34.55
N ALA A 229 -57.61 -1.01 -33.57
CA ALA A 229 -57.34 0.25 -32.87
C ALA A 229 -56.06 0.06 -32.01
N TYR A 230 -54.89 0.13 -32.66
CA TYR A 230 -53.61 0.29 -31.97
C TYR A 230 -53.31 1.78 -31.93
N VAL A 231 -53.24 2.32 -30.72
CA VAL A 231 -52.60 3.61 -30.44
C VAL A 231 -51.09 3.38 -30.45
N ASP A 232 -50.43 4.26 -31.19
CA ASP A 232 -49.01 4.42 -31.45
C ASP A 232 -48.09 4.35 -30.20
N PRO A 233 -46.91 3.71 -30.30
CA PRO A 233 -45.75 4.13 -29.51
C PRO A 233 -44.49 4.26 -30.38
N GLN A 234 -44.38 5.32 -31.18
CA GLN A 234 -43.19 5.62 -31.98
C GLN A 234 -42.57 7.00 -31.70
N ASP A 235 -42.58 7.48 -30.44
CA ASP A 235 -41.85 8.71 -30.05
C ASP A 235 -40.66 8.49 -29.08
N ASN A 236 -40.46 7.27 -28.58
CA ASN A 236 -39.46 7.01 -27.51
C ASN A 236 -38.07 6.61 -28.04
N SER A 237 -37.95 6.31 -29.34
CA SER A 237 -36.72 5.77 -29.93
C SER A 237 -35.71 6.84 -30.34
N SER A 238 -36.21 8.03 -30.71
CA SER A 238 -35.40 9.17 -31.15
C SER A 238 -34.67 9.83 -29.98
N GLU A 239 -35.36 10.04 -28.85
CA GLU A 239 -34.78 10.64 -27.65
C GLU A 239 -33.70 9.75 -27.01
N ALA A 240 -33.95 8.43 -26.92
CA ALA A 240 -32.96 7.47 -26.43
C ALA A 240 -31.70 7.43 -27.30
N ARG A 241 -31.84 7.50 -28.62
CA ARG A 241 -30.69 7.57 -29.56
C ARG A 241 -29.92 8.88 -29.44
N ALA A 242 -30.62 10.00 -29.24
CA ALA A 242 -29.99 11.30 -29.03
C ALA A 242 -29.17 11.32 -27.72
N LEU A 243 -29.69 10.75 -26.63
CA LEU A 243 -28.98 10.62 -25.36
C LEU A 243 -27.73 9.73 -25.48
N ILE A 244 -27.84 8.58 -26.16
CA ILE A 244 -26.71 7.69 -26.40
C ILE A 244 -25.63 8.39 -27.22
N SER A 245 -26.02 9.13 -28.27
CA SER A 245 -25.09 9.90 -29.09
C SER A 245 -24.34 10.95 -28.27
N LYS A 246 -25.08 11.72 -27.46
CA LYS A 246 -24.50 12.76 -26.60
C LYS A 246 -23.54 12.18 -25.55
N LEU A 247 -23.94 11.09 -24.90
CA LEU A 247 -23.13 10.43 -23.87
C LEU A 247 -21.86 9.79 -24.48
N THR A 248 -21.95 9.29 -25.72
CA THR A 248 -20.79 8.78 -26.46
C THR A 248 -19.82 9.90 -26.84
N GLU A 249 -20.34 11.06 -27.23
CA GLU A 249 -19.53 12.25 -27.51
C GLU A 249 -18.83 12.78 -26.24
N GLU A 250 -19.55 12.88 -25.12
CA GLU A 250 -18.99 13.27 -23.82
C GLU A 250 -17.90 12.28 -23.34
N LYS A 251 -18.13 10.97 -23.49
CA LYS A 251 -17.11 9.94 -23.19
C LYS A 251 -15.86 10.11 -24.03
N ASN A 252 -16.01 10.34 -25.34
CA ASN A 252 -14.88 10.54 -26.24
C ASN A 252 -14.11 11.81 -25.91
N SER A 253 -14.81 12.89 -25.53
CA SER A 253 -14.21 14.13 -25.03
C SER A 253 -13.41 13.91 -23.74
N ALA A 254 -13.96 13.17 -22.77
CA ALA A 254 -13.27 12.85 -21.52
C ALA A 254 -12.01 11.99 -21.75
N ILE A 255 -12.06 11.00 -22.65
CA ILE A 255 -10.90 10.19 -23.03
C ILE A 255 -9.80 11.08 -23.64
N GLN A 256 -10.17 12.05 -24.48
CA GLN A 256 -9.20 13.00 -25.04
C GLN A 256 -8.55 13.86 -23.95
N GLN A 257 -9.30 14.31 -22.94
CA GLN A 257 -8.74 15.05 -21.81
C GLN A 257 -7.77 14.21 -20.97
N ILE A 258 -8.12 12.95 -20.68
CA ILE A 258 -7.24 12.02 -19.94
C ILE A 258 -5.92 11.83 -20.68
N ASN A 259 -5.98 11.58 -22.00
CA ASN A 259 -4.78 11.42 -22.82
C ASN A 259 -3.92 12.69 -22.86
N LYS A 260 -4.53 13.88 -22.85
CA LYS A 260 -3.81 15.17 -22.81
C LYS A 260 -3.10 15.36 -21.47
N LEU A 261 -3.80 15.13 -20.36
CA LEU A 261 -3.24 15.24 -19.01
C LEU A 261 -2.10 14.25 -18.78
N GLN A 262 -2.23 13.02 -19.30
CA GLN A 262 -1.15 12.03 -19.24
C GLN A 262 0.10 12.51 -19.98
N LYS A 263 -0.03 13.11 -21.17
CA LYS A 263 1.10 13.72 -21.89
C LYS A 263 1.74 14.87 -21.12
N GLU A 264 0.93 15.70 -20.47
CA GLU A 264 1.43 16.82 -19.66
C GLU A 264 2.18 16.33 -18.42
N LEU A 265 1.71 15.27 -17.76
CA LEU A 265 2.42 14.61 -16.66
C LEU A 265 3.74 13.98 -17.13
N GLU A 266 3.78 13.34 -18.30
CA GLU A 266 5.02 12.80 -18.87
C GLU A 266 6.03 13.90 -19.20
N PHE A 267 5.56 15.03 -19.72
CA PHE A 267 6.38 16.20 -20.00
C PHE A 267 6.98 16.79 -18.71
N LEU A 268 6.14 17.04 -17.70
CA LEU A 268 6.61 17.56 -16.40
C LEU A 268 7.54 16.59 -15.68
N ARG A 269 7.32 15.28 -15.83
CA ARG A 269 8.23 14.26 -15.29
C ARG A 269 9.60 14.29 -15.98
N HIS A 270 9.64 14.51 -17.30
CA HIS A 270 10.90 14.65 -18.03
C HIS A 270 11.60 15.98 -17.74
N GLU A 271 10.85 17.08 -17.59
CA GLU A 271 11.37 18.38 -17.18
C GLU A 271 11.97 18.31 -15.76
N GLY A 272 11.24 17.71 -14.81
CA GLY A 272 11.70 17.53 -13.42
C GLY A 272 12.93 16.62 -13.30
N ASN A 273 13.14 15.70 -14.25
CA ASN A 273 14.31 14.84 -14.27
C ASN A 273 15.57 15.52 -14.84
N ARG A 274 15.42 16.62 -15.60
CA ARG A 274 16.57 17.44 -16.07
C ARG A 274 17.13 18.35 -14.97
N SER A 275 16.39 18.57 -13.88
CA SER A 275 16.81 19.41 -12.74
C SER A 275 17.35 18.62 -11.54
N ARG A 276 17.33 17.28 -11.56
CA ARG A 276 17.89 16.43 -10.50
C ARG A 276 19.34 16.04 -10.85
N GLY A 277 20.27 16.91 -10.52
CA GLY A 277 21.69 16.69 -10.80
C GLY A 277 22.64 17.36 -9.81
N GLY A 278 22.52 17.02 -8.52
CA GLY A 278 23.53 17.32 -7.50
C GLY A 278 23.58 18.76 -6.99
N ILE A 279 24.27 18.96 -5.87
CA ILE A 279 24.64 20.30 -5.38
C ILE A 279 25.49 20.94 -6.47
N PRO A 280 25.11 22.08 -7.08
CA PRO A 280 25.90 22.64 -8.16
C PRO A 280 27.30 22.98 -7.62
N LEU A 281 28.33 22.62 -8.39
CA LEU A 281 29.76 22.77 -8.03
C LEU A 281 30.10 24.15 -7.45
N ILE A 282 29.33 25.18 -7.83
CA ILE A 282 29.39 26.52 -7.29
C ILE A 282 29.33 26.55 -5.75
N TYR A 283 28.48 25.75 -5.09
CA TYR A 283 28.37 25.74 -3.63
C TYR A 283 29.56 25.05 -2.96
N VAL A 284 30.13 24.03 -3.61
CA VAL A 284 31.34 23.35 -3.11
C VAL A 284 32.52 24.32 -3.11
N VAL A 285 32.65 25.10 -4.20
CA VAL A 285 33.68 26.14 -4.31
C VAL A 285 33.46 27.25 -3.27
N LEU A 286 32.22 27.72 -3.09
CA LEU A 286 31.90 28.77 -2.10
C LEU A 286 32.22 28.34 -0.66
N VAL A 287 31.86 27.12 -0.26
CA VAL A 287 32.16 26.60 1.08
C VAL A 287 33.67 26.45 1.29
N GLY A 288 34.40 25.98 0.27
CA GLY A 288 35.86 25.88 0.31
C GLY A 288 36.54 27.24 0.49
N LEU A 289 36.10 28.27 -0.25
CA LEU A 289 36.64 29.62 -0.14
C LEU A 289 36.37 30.25 1.24
N LEU A 290 35.17 30.05 1.78
CA LEU A 290 34.83 30.50 3.14
C LEU A 290 35.72 29.83 4.19
N GLY A 291 35.95 28.51 4.08
CA GLY A 291 36.85 27.79 5.00
C GLY A 291 38.29 28.31 4.96
N ILE A 292 38.83 28.59 3.76
CA ILE A 292 40.17 29.16 3.60
C ILE A 292 40.23 30.57 4.22
N LEU A 293 39.21 31.40 4.00
CA LEU A 293 39.14 32.76 4.54
C LEU A 293 39.08 32.77 6.07
N LEU A 294 38.21 31.94 6.67
CA LEU A 294 38.11 31.76 8.11
C LEU A 294 39.41 31.21 8.71
N GLY A 295 40.03 30.22 8.07
CA GLY A 295 41.32 29.68 8.51
C GLY A 295 42.45 30.71 8.47
N TYR A 296 42.46 31.59 7.46
CA TYR A 296 43.43 32.68 7.37
C TYR A 296 43.21 33.75 8.46
N LEU A 297 41.95 34.09 8.75
CA LEU A 297 41.59 35.02 9.84
C LEU A 297 41.99 34.49 11.21
N MET A 298 41.73 33.20 11.49
CA MET A 298 42.12 32.56 12.75
C MET A 298 43.63 32.44 12.93
N LYS A 299 44.41 32.33 11.85
CA LYS A 299 45.88 32.27 11.92
C LYS A 299 46.52 33.65 12.14
N LYS A 300 45.80 34.73 11.82
CA LYS A 300 46.31 36.11 11.89
C LYS A 300 45.97 36.81 13.22
N THR A 301 45.09 36.22 14.03
CA THR A 301 44.77 36.68 15.39
C THR A 301 45.57 35.86 16.39
#